data_AF-M5RHT6-F1
#
_entry.id   AF-M5RHT6-F1
#
_cell.length_a   1.000
_cell.length_b   1.000
_cell.length_c   1.000
_cell.angle_alpha   90.00
_cell.angle_beta   90.00
_cell.angle_gamma   90.00
#
_symmetry.space_group_name_H-M   'P 1'
#
loop_
_entity.id
_entity.type
_entity.pdbx_description
1 polymer ?
#
loop_
_entity_poly.entity_id
_entity_poly.type
_entity_poly.pdbx_seq_one_letter_code
_entity_poly.pdbx_strand_id
1 'polypeptide(L)'
;MQSGELDNRKLGWTVGWLQLDGVADRLQLKLVGNCHPDLAGWKFRIHRVSPEPEEDFDDDDPPDYTGISVDQSGHVGDITADQMIKQHEMSNSELARRLMSGEKPPFTLRKCLYLEWFSNHNGRVVVQSTRLEVERIGEQAFELTEEQWIEQSRQNRDEMNFFMTQLGDALDNAPPDDSQSES
;
A
#
# COMPACT_ATOMS: atom_id res chain seq x y z
N MET A 1 -6.71 8.35 -0.40
CA MET A 1 -7.70 7.27 -0.64
C MET A 1 -9.00 7.58 0.10
N GLN A 2 -10.15 7.43 -0.54
CA GLN A 2 -11.46 7.78 0.04
C GLN A 2 -12.10 6.61 0.77
N SER A 3 -12.14 5.45 0.12
CA SER A 3 -12.80 4.25 0.63
C SER A 3 -12.32 3.00 -0.12
N GLY A 4 -12.69 1.84 0.40
CA GLY A 4 -12.41 0.56 -0.25
C GLY A 4 -13.19 -0.58 0.36
N GLU A 5 -13.16 -1.74 -0.27
CA GLU A 5 -13.66 -2.99 0.30
C GLU A 5 -12.78 -4.13 -0.18
N LEU A 6 -12.25 -4.93 0.74
CA LEU A 6 -11.45 -6.11 0.44
C LEU A 6 -12.08 -7.34 1.07
N ASP A 7 -11.90 -8.48 0.40
CA ASP A 7 -12.38 -9.78 0.80
C ASP A 7 -11.23 -10.77 0.76
N ASN A 8 -10.76 -11.17 1.95
CA ASN A 8 -9.77 -12.22 2.14
C ASN A 8 -10.41 -13.44 2.84
N ARG A 9 -11.71 -13.71 2.62
CA ARG A 9 -12.37 -14.92 3.15
C ARG A 9 -11.97 -16.20 2.43
N LYS A 10 -11.39 -16.09 1.23
CA LYS A 10 -10.85 -17.23 0.50
C LYS A 10 -9.35 -17.34 0.76
N LEU A 11 -8.93 -18.44 1.39
CA LEU A 11 -7.52 -18.69 1.67
C LEU A 11 -6.67 -18.60 0.38
N GLY A 12 -5.58 -17.86 0.46
CA GLY A 12 -4.63 -17.58 -0.62
C GLY A 12 -5.09 -16.50 -1.61
N TRP A 13 -6.21 -15.81 -1.36
CA TRP A 13 -6.73 -14.78 -2.26
C TRP A 13 -7.27 -13.58 -1.51
N THR A 14 -6.88 -12.39 -1.96
CA THR A 14 -7.43 -11.11 -1.51
C THR A 14 -7.97 -10.37 -2.71
N VAL A 15 -9.27 -10.09 -2.73
CA VAL A 15 -9.94 -9.43 -3.85
C VAL A 15 -10.77 -8.25 -3.38
N GLY A 16 -11.02 -7.27 -4.22
CA GLY A 16 -11.87 -6.15 -3.85
C GLY A 16 -11.63 -4.91 -4.68
N TRP A 17 -11.87 -3.74 -4.09
CA TRP A 17 -11.67 -2.47 -4.78
C TRP A 17 -11.22 -1.36 -3.82
N LEU A 18 -10.51 -0.36 -4.37
CA LEU A 18 -10.12 0.86 -3.68
C LEU A 18 -10.52 2.09 -4.52
N GLN A 19 -10.98 3.15 -3.86
CA GLN A 19 -11.23 4.46 -4.46
C GLN A 19 -10.15 5.44 -4.01
N LEU A 20 -9.27 5.84 -4.92
CA LEU A 20 -8.26 6.86 -4.66
C LEU A 20 -8.83 8.27 -4.83
N ASP A 21 -8.17 9.24 -4.20
CA ASP A 21 -8.44 10.65 -4.46
C ASP A 21 -7.89 11.00 -5.85
N GLY A 22 -8.60 11.79 -6.64
CA GLY A 22 -8.15 12.19 -7.99
C GLY A 22 -8.29 11.13 -9.10
N VAL A 23 -8.58 9.87 -8.76
CA VAL A 23 -8.85 8.81 -9.74
C VAL A 23 -10.35 8.59 -9.86
N ALA A 24 -10.91 8.76 -11.07
CA ALA A 24 -12.36 8.64 -11.28
C ALA A 24 -12.86 7.20 -11.05
N ASP A 25 -12.15 6.22 -11.59
CA ASP A 25 -12.50 4.81 -11.51
C ASP A 25 -11.93 4.13 -10.28
N ARG A 26 -12.63 3.09 -9.81
CA ARG A 26 -12.16 2.26 -8.70
C ARG A 26 -11.10 1.28 -9.18
N LEU A 27 -9.98 1.24 -8.47
CA LEU A 27 -8.98 0.19 -8.62
C LEU A 27 -9.63 -1.13 -8.22
N GLN A 28 -9.55 -2.14 -9.09
CA GLN A 28 -10.01 -3.51 -8.86
C GLN A 28 -8.82 -4.36 -8.47
N LEU A 29 -8.85 -4.93 -7.27
CA LEU A 29 -7.76 -5.74 -6.73
C LEU A 29 -8.09 -7.22 -6.90
N LYS A 30 -7.13 -7.96 -7.47
CA LYS A 30 -7.16 -9.42 -7.56
C LYS A 30 -5.79 -9.97 -7.23
N LEU A 31 -5.55 -10.19 -5.94
CA LEU A 31 -4.25 -10.50 -5.40
C LEU A 31 -4.17 -11.95 -4.92
N VAL A 32 -3.06 -12.61 -5.22
CA VAL A 32 -2.68 -13.90 -4.64
C VAL A 32 -1.99 -13.64 -3.31
N GLY A 33 -2.44 -14.31 -2.25
CA GLY A 33 -1.96 -14.13 -0.88
C GLY A 33 -3.06 -13.67 0.09
N ASN A 34 -2.76 -13.73 1.38
CA ASN A 34 -3.65 -13.32 2.46
C ASN A 34 -3.14 -12.07 3.17
N CYS A 35 -4.06 -11.42 3.87
CA CYS A 35 -3.74 -10.37 4.81
C CYS A 35 -3.03 -10.93 6.07
N HIS A 36 -2.51 -10.02 6.90
CA HIS A 36 -2.00 -10.33 8.23
C HIS A 36 -3.10 -10.89 9.12
N PRO A 37 -2.76 -11.57 10.23
CA PRO A 37 -3.74 -12.26 11.09
C PRO A 37 -4.93 -11.40 11.56
N ASP A 38 -4.75 -10.09 11.69
CA ASP A 38 -5.82 -9.17 12.10
C ASP A 38 -6.93 -8.99 11.05
N LEU A 39 -6.63 -9.25 9.77
CA LEU A 39 -7.55 -9.12 8.63
C LEU A 39 -7.74 -10.43 7.86
N ALA A 40 -6.91 -11.44 8.11
CA ALA A 40 -6.99 -12.74 7.46
C ALA A 40 -8.36 -13.39 7.66
N GLY A 41 -8.93 -13.92 6.59
CA GLY A 41 -10.25 -14.55 6.65
C GLY A 41 -11.42 -13.58 6.77
N TRP A 42 -11.20 -12.27 6.77
CA TRP A 42 -12.26 -11.29 6.84
C TRP A 42 -12.61 -10.71 5.46
N LYS A 43 -13.89 -10.34 5.31
CA LYS A 43 -14.29 -9.28 4.40
C LYS A 43 -14.38 -8.00 5.21
N PHE A 44 -13.91 -6.89 4.65
CA PHE A 44 -13.89 -5.63 5.37
C PHE A 44 -14.00 -4.41 4.46
N ARG A 45 -14.58 -3.34 5.00
CA ARG A 45 -14.69 -2.03 4.36
C ARG A 45 -13.68 -1.08 4.94
N ILE A 46 -13.07 -0.29 4.09
CA ILE A 46 -12.13 0.76 4.45
C ILE A 46 -12.83 2.10 4.25
N HIS A 47 -12.71 2.99 5.23
CA HIS A 47 -13.24 4.34 5.15
C HIS A 47 -12.30 5.34 5.82
N ARG A 48 -12.31 6.56 5.28
CA ARG A 48 -11.59 7.70 5.83
C ARG A 48 -12.33 8.27 7.04
N VAL A 49 -11.64 8.38 8.18
CA VAL A 49 -12.21 8.92 9.44
C VAL A 49 -11.79 10.35 9.73
N SER A 50 -10.76 10.86 9.06
CA SER A 50 -10.36 12.27 9.10
C SER A 50 -9.77 12.72 7.77
N PRO A 51 -9.87 14.01 7.41
CA PRO A 51 -9.27 14.54 6.18
C PRO A 51 -7.75 14.36 6.21
N GLU A 52 -7.12 14.23 5.03
CA GLU A 52 -5.65 14.33 4.98
C GLU A 52 -5.21 15.71 5.47
N PRO A 53 -4.05 15.81 6.14
CA PRO A 53 -3.48 17.10 6.41
C PRO A 53 -3.15 17.78 5.07
N GLU A 54 -3.20 19.11 5.05
CA GLU A 54 -2.64 19.87 3.93
C GLU A 54 -1.16 19.50 3.81
N GLU A 55 -0.73 19.07 2.63
CA GLU A 55 0.64 18.66 2.41
C GLU A 55 1.48 19.90 2.13
N ASP A 56 2.50 20.14 2.96
CA ASP A 56 3.52 21.17 2.73
C ASP A 56 4.53 20.72 1.64
N PHE A 57 4.06 20.20 0.51
CA PHE A 57 4.96 19.95 -0.62
C PHE A 57 5.33 21.30 -1.25
N ASP A 58 6.61 21.47 -1.61
CA ASP A 58 7.10 22.70 -2.26
C ASP A 58 6.46 22.91 -3.64
N ASP A 59 5.85 21.87 -4.22
CA ASP A 59 5.05 21.92 -5.44
C ASP A 59 3.56 21.71 -5.08
N ASP A 60 2.73 22.73 -5.30
CA ASP A 60 1.26 22.73 -5.16
C ASP A 60 0.54 21.74 -6.13
N ASP A 61 1.30 20.92 -6.86
CA ASP A 61 0.75 20.01 -7.86
C ASP A 61 0.12 18.77 -7.19
N PRO A 62 -1.14 18.44 -7.51
CA PRO A 62 -1.77 17.24 -6.99
C PRO A 62 -1.01 15.98 -7.46
N PRO A 63 -1.05 14.88 -6.70
CA PRO A 63 -0.41 13.64 -7.10
C PRO A 63 -0.89 13.17 -8.47
N ASP A 64 0.07 12.95 -9.38
CA ASP A 64 -0.21 12.47 -10.73
C ASP A 64 -0.48 10.96 -10.73
N TYR A 65 -1.73 10.61 -11.05
CA TYR A 65 -2.18 9.22 -11.18
C TYR A 65 -2.37 8.78 -12.63
N THR A 66 -1.94 9.55 -13.63
CA THR A 66 -2.17 9.25 -15.06
C THR A 66 -1.64 7.88 -15.50
N GLY A 67 -0.60 7.36 -14.83
CA GLY A 67 -0.04 6.03 -15.09
C GLY A 67 -0.66 4.87 -14.29
N ILE A 68 -1.63 5.12 -13.41
CA ILE A 68 -2.18 4.06 -12.56
C ILE A 68 -3.16 3.17 -13.35
N SER A 69 -2.95 1.86 -13.30
CA SER A 69 -3.91 0.89 -13.85
C SER A 69 -5.09 0.76 -12.90
N VAL A 70 -6.30 0.67 -13.44
CA VAL A 70 -7.48 0.29 -12.64
C VAL A 70 -7.51 -1.21 -12.36
N ASP A 71 -6.82 -2.04 -13.14
CA ASP A 71 -6.62 -3.46 -12.86
C ASP A 71 -5.35 -3.66 -12.02
N GLN A 72 -5.55 -4.06 -10.77
CA GLN A 72 -4.53 -4.37 -9.79
C GLN A 72 -4.50 -5.88 -9.53
N SER A 73 -4.10 -6.63 -10.56
CA SER A 73 -3.76 -8.05 -10.44
C SER A 73 -2.30 -8.23 -10.00
N GLY A 74 -2.04 -9.20 -9.12
CA GLY A 74 -0.70 -9.40 -8.58
C GLY A 74 -0.63 -10.23 -7.29
N HIS A 75 0.34 -9.92 -6.43
CA HIS A 75 0.58 -10.62 -5.17
C HIS A 75 0.44 -9.68 -3.97
N VAL A 76 -0.07 -10.20 -2.85
CA VAL A 76 -0.08 -9.47 -1.58
C VAL A 76 1.36 -9.32 -1.08
N GLY A 77 1.73 -8.11 -0.66
CA GLY A 77 2.93 -7.85 0.13
C GLY A 77 2.60 -7.93 1.62
N ASP A 78 2.11 -6.84 2.18
CA ASP A 78 1.67 -6.78 3.58
C ASP A 78 0.35 -6.01 3.66
N ILE A 79 -0.69 -6.62 4.23
CA ILE A 79 -2.00 -5.98 4.43
C ILE A 79 -2.41 -6.15 5.89
N THR A 80 -2.41 -5.06 6.66
CA THR A 80 -2.73 -5.06 8.10
C THR A 80 -3.34 -3.72 8.55
N ALA A 81 -4.21 -3.76 9.56
CA ALA A 81 -4.73 -2.59 10.26
C ALA A 81 -4.09 -2.39 11.66
N ASP A 82 -3.15 -3.26 12.05
CA ASP A 82 -2.55 -3.28 13.39
C ASP A 82 -1.11 -2.72 13.41
N GLN A 83 -0.61 -2.18 12.29
CA GLN A 83 0.70 -1.54 12.26
C GLN A 83 0.72 -0.29 13.16
N MET A 84 1.62 -0.26 14.14
CA MET A 84 1.82 0.90 15.01
C MET A 84 2.89 1.81 14.44
N ILE A 85 2.53 3.06 14.14
CA ILE A 85 3.48 4.08 13.65
C ILE A 85 3.56 5.27 14.60
N LYS A 86 4.67 6.01 14.51
CA LYS A 86 4.82 7.31 15.19
C LYS A 86 4.13 8.38 14.35
N GLN A 87 3.10 8.99 14.90
CA GLN A 87 2.44 10.14 14.30
C GLN A 87 2.86 11.43 14.99
N HIS A 88 3.26 12.41 14.20
CA HIS A 88 3.59 13.76 14.64
C HIS A 88 2.44 14.70 14.30
N GLU A 89 2.05 15.57 15.24
CA GLU A 89 0.99 16.58 15.06
C GLU A 89 1.60 17.89 14.52
N MET A 90 2.40 17.79 13.46
CA MET A 90 3.02 18.91 12.75
C MET A 90 3.23 18.54 11.29
N SER A 91 3.51 19.54 10.45
CA SER A 91 3.75 19.29 9.04
C SER A 91 5.08 18.57 8.77
N ASN A 92 5.21 17.97 7.59
CA ASN A 92 6.40 17.23 7.18
C ASN A 92 7.65 18.12 7.17
N SER A 93 7.53 19.36 6.68
CA SER A 93 8.61 20.34 6.62
C SER A 93 9.10 20.75 8.01
N GLU A 94 8.17 20.98 8.95
CA GLU A 94 8.53 21.28 10.35
C GLU A 94 9.17 20.09 11.05
N LEU A 95 8.63 18.88 10.83
CA LEU A 95 9.17 17.65 11.36
C LEU A 95 10.62 17.43 10.86
N ALA A 96 10.84 17.57 9.55
CA ALA A 96 12.16 17.45 8.94
C ALA A 96 13.15 18.46 9.53
N ARG A 97 12.76 19.73 9.66
CA ARG A 97 13.59 20.78 10.25
C ARG A 97 14.06 20.43 11.67
N ARG A 98 13.14 19.97 12.53
CA ARG A 98 13.47 19.60 13.91
C ARG A 98 14.33 18.34 14.00
N LEU A 99 14.08 17.35 13.15
CA LEU A 99 14.93 16.16 13.12
C LEU A 99 16.36 16.52 12.66
N MET A 100 16.50 17.40 11.67
CA MET A 100 17.80 17.90 11.21
C MET A 100 18.52 18.75 12.26
N SER A 101 17.80 19.46 13.14
CA SER A 101 18.39 20.17 14.28
C SER A 101 18.79 19.25 15.46
N GLY A 102 18.56 17.94 15.33
CA GLY A 102 18.86 16.95 16.37
C GLY A 102 17.82 16.90 17.50
N GLU A 103 16.69 17.59 17.34
CA GLU A 103 15.58 17.51 18.28
C GLU A 103 14.88 16.14 18.20
N LYS A 104 14.10 15.83 19.24
CA LYS A 104 13.21 14.65 19.27
C LYS A 104 11.77 15.13 19.38
N PRO A 105 11.11 15.47 18.26
CA PRO A 105 9.74 15.95 18.29
C PRO A 105 8.80 14.95 18.98
N PRO A 106 7.81 15.44 19.75
CA PRO A 106 6.84 14.58 20.38
C PRO A 106 6.05 13.80 19.32
N PHE A 107 5.66 12.58 19.65
CA PHE A 107 4.84 11.72 18.81
C PHE A 107 3.79 11.00 19.63
N THR A 108 2.72 10.57 18.97
CA THR A 108 1.79 9.58 19.48
C THR A 108 1.94 8.29 18.70
N LEU A 109 1.83 7.14 19.37
CA LEU A 109 1.75 5.86 18.67
C LEU A 109 0.31 5.65 18.25
N ARG A 110 0.08 5.41 16.96
CA ARG A 110 -1.26 5.15 16.42
C ARG A 110 -1.25 3.91 15.53
N LYS A 111 -2.37 3.20 15.53
CA LYS A 111 -2.65 2.16 14.53
C LYS A 111 -2.77 2.81 13.15
N CYS A 112 -2.30 2.09 12.16
CA CYS A 112 -2.26 2.51 10.77
C CYS A 112 -2.76 1.38 9.90
N LEU A 113 -3.63 1.70 8.94
CA LEU A 113 -3.90 0.79 7.85
C LEU A 113 -2.71 0.82 6.90
N TYR A 114 -2.11 -0.35 6.68
CA TYR A 114 -1.03 -0.58 5.74
C TYR A 114 -1.50 -1.59 4.71
N LEU A 115 -1.55 -1.18 3.45
CA LEU A 115 -1.85 -2.03 2.31
C LEU A 115 -0.65 -2.01 1.37
N GLU A 116 -0.10 -3.16 1.08
CA GLU A 116 0.98 -3.33 0.12
C GLU A 116 0.71 -4.52 -0.78
N TRP A 117 0.93 -4.32 -2.06
CA TRP A 117 0.87 -5.38 -3.06
C TRP A 117 1.85 -5.10 -4.21
N PHE A 118 2.18 -6.16 -4.92
CA PHE A 118 3.00 -6.13 -6.13
C PHE A 118 2.08 -6.32 -7.32
N SER A 119 1.73 -5.21 -7.97
CA SER A 119 0.90 -5.14 -9.17
C SER A 119 1.70 -5.53 -10.40
N ASN A 120 1.09 -6.32 -11.28
CA ASN A 120 1.65 -6.67 -12.58
C ASN A 120 1.81 -5.46 -13.51
N HIS A 121 1.03 -4.39 -13.29
CA HIS A 121 1.01 -3.20 -14.14
C HIS A 121 1.72 -2.00 -13.52
N ASN A 122 1.65 -1.85 -12.19
CA ASN A 122 2.18 -0.67 -11.50
C ASN A 122 3.34 -0.99 -10.54
N GLY A 123 3.81 -2.24 -10.49
CA GLY A 123 4.86 -2.65 -9.56
C GLY A 123 4.38 -2.61 -8.11
N ARG A 124 5.27 -2.25 -7.17
CA ARG A 124 4.92 -2.16 -5.75
C ARG A 124 4.03 -0.94 -5.50
N VAL A 125 2.84 -1.20 -4.98
CA VAL A 125 1.90 -0.16 -4.56
C VAL A 125 1.73 -0.24 -3.04
N VAL A 126 1.77 0.92 -2.38
CA VAL A 126 1.65 1.04 -0.93
C VAL A 126 0.62 2.11 -0.60
N VAL A 127 -0.28 1.80 0.32
CA VAL A 127 -1.17 2.76 0.98
C VAL A 127 -0.95 2.64 2.48
N GLN A 128 -0.49 3.72 3.10
CA GLN A 128 -0.27 3.78 4.55
C GLN A 128 -0.98 5.02 5.10
N SER A 129 -1.92 4.85 6.03
CA SER A 129 -2.57 5.98 6.70
C SER A 129 -3.13 5.63 8.07
N THR A 130 -2.93 6.53 9.03
CA THR A 130 -3.58 6.53 10.35
C THR A 130 -4.98 7.12 10.34
N ARG A 131 -5.44 7.59 9.17
CA ARG A 131 -6.74 8.24 8.98
C ARG A 131 -7.74 7.34 8.25
N LEU A 132 -7.36 6.09 8.01
CA LEU A 132 -8.19 5.05 7.43
C LEU A 132 -8.48 4.01 8.50
N GLU A 133 -9.75 3.63 8.61
CA GLU A 133 -10.21 2.58 9.51
C GLU A 133 -10.87 1.44 8.74
N VAL A 134 -10.91 0.28 9.40
CA VAL A 134 -11.45 -0.96 8.85
C VAL A 134 -12.69 -1.40 9.64
N GLU A 135 -13.79 -1.60 8.92
CA GLU A 135 -15.02 -2.22 9.41
C GLU A 135 -15.10 -3.66 8.90
N ARG A 136 -15.02 -4.65 9.79
CA ARG A 136 -15.18 -6.07 9.42
C ARG A 136 -16.64 -6.39 9.13
N ILE A 137 -16.90 -7.13 8.06
CA ILE A 137 -18.24 -7.46 7.57
C ILE A 137 -18.46 -8.97 7.69
N GLY A 138 -19.47 -9.36 8.48
CA GLY A 138 -19.90 -10.74 8.60
C GLY A 138 -19.05 -11.54 9.59
N GLU A 139 -18.66 -12.75 9.19
CA GLU A 139 -17.88 -13.70 10.01
C GLU A 139 -16.51 -13.96 9.38
N GLN A 140 -15.55 -14.32 10.22
CA GLN A 140 -14.22 -14.74 9.79
C GLN A 140 -14.30 -16.14 9.19
N ALA A 141 -13.81 -16.30 7.96
CA ALA A 141 -13.84 -17.58 7.25
C ALA A 141 -12.69 -18.51 7.65
N PHE A 142 -11.55 -17.96 8.07
CA PHE A 142 -10.40 -18.72 8.56
C PHE A 142 -9.50 -17.84 9.43
N GLU A 143 -8.69 -18.48 10.27
CA GLU A 143 -7.58 -17.86 10.98
C GLU A 143 -6.27 -18.45 10.46
N LEU A 144 -5.22 -17.64 10.35
CA LEU A 144 -3.88 -18.13 10.03
C LEU A 144 -3.21 -18.63 11.31
N THR A 145 -2.60 -19.81 11.25
CA THR A 145 -1.67 -20.23 12.30
C THR A 145 -0.38 -19.42 12.22
N GLU A 146 0.40 -19.39 13.31
CA GLU A 146 1.70 -18.71 13.33
C GLU A 146 2.65 -19.26 12.25
N GLU A 147 2.64 -20.57 12.02
CA GLU A 147 3.44 -21.20 10.95
C GLU A 147 3.00 -20.76 9.55
N GLN A 148 1.68 -20.72 9.30
CA GLN A 148 1.14 -20.25 8.02
C GLN A 148 1.46 -18.78 7.79
N TRP A 149 1.39 -17.98 8.86
CA TRP A 149 1.76 -16.57 8.81
C TRP A 149 3.25 -16.39 8.48
N ILE A 150 4.15 -17.09 9.17
CA ILE A 150 5.60 -17.04 8.90
C ILE A 150 5.90 -17.44 7.46
N GLU A 151 5.30 -18.54 6.99
CA GLU A 151 5.50 -19.01 5.61
C GLU A 151 4.98 -17.99 4.60
N GLN A 152 3.83 -17.38 4.85
CA GLN A 152 3.27 -16.36 3.99
C GLN A 152 4.11 -15.08 3.98
N SER A 153 4.56 -14.60 5.14
CA SER A 153 5.47 -13.44 5.21
C SER A 153 6.76 -13.72 4.44
N ARG A 154 7.26 -14.95 4.47
CA ARG A 154 8.42 -15.37 3.67
C ARG A 154 8.11 -15.31 2.17
N GLN A 155 6.99 -15.90 1.74
CA GLN A 155 6.56 -15.88 0.33
C GLN A 155 6.39 -14.45 -0.19
N ASN A 156 5.73 -13.58 0.57
CA ASN A 156 5.51 -12.18 0.19
C ASN A 156 6.86 -11.43 0.04
N ARG A 157 7.85 -11.75 0.88
CA ARG A 157 9.23 -11.24 0.77
C ARG A 157 9.98 -11.79 -0.44
N ASP A 158 9.75 -13.05 -0.79
CA ASP A 158 10.40 -13.67 -1.94
C ASP A 158 9.83 -13.12 -3.26
N GLU A 159 8.53 -12.80 -3.31
CA GLU A 159 7.90 -12.10 -4.43
C GLU A 159 8.53 -10.70 -4.66
N MET A 160 8.87 -9.98 -3.58
CA MET A 160 9.63 -8.73 -3.70
C MET A 160 10.99 -8.96 -4.38
N ASN A 161 11.71 -10.01 -4.00
CA ASN A 161 13.01 -10.34 -4.61
C ASN A 161 12.83 -10.70 -6.09
N PHE A 162 11.82 -11.51 -6.42
CA PHE A 162 11.52 -11.88 -7.81
C PHE A 162 11.18 -10.65 -8.65
N PHE A 163 10.33 -9.75 -8.13
CA PHE A 163 10.00 -8.49 -8.80
C PHE A 163 11.23 -7.61 -9.02
N MET A 164 12.12 -7.48 -8.03
CA MET A 164 13.37 -6.72 -8.17
C MET A 164 14.32 -7.34 -9.20
N THR A 165 14.40 -8.67 -9.28
CA THR A 165 15.15 -9.37 -10.33
C THR A 165 14.57 -9.10 -11.71
N GLN A 166 13.25 -9.21 -11.87
CA GLN A 166 12.59 -8.95 -13.16
C GLN A 166 12.76 -7.49 -13.62
N LEU A 167 12.74 -6.53 -12.70
CA LEU A 167 13.05 -5.13 -12.98
C LEU A 167 14.51 -4.95 -13.44
N GLY A 168 15.47 -5.60 -12.76
CA GLY A 168 16.88 -5.58 -13.17
C GLY A 168 17.06 -6.12 -14.59
N ASP A 169 16.48 -7.28 -14.88
CA ASP A 169 16.53 -7.88 -16.21
C ASP A 169 15.87 -7.00 -17.28
N ALA A 170 14.76 -6.32 -16.96
CA ALA A 170 14.09 -5.42 -17.91
C ALA A 170 14.92 -4.15 -18.21
N LEU A 171 15.63 -3.61 -17.21
CA LEU A 171 16.52 -2.47 -17.38
C LEU A 171 17.79 -2.85 -18.16
N ASP A 172 18.36 -4.02 -17.89
CA ASP A 172 19.57 -4.52 -18.57
C ASP A 172 19.29 -4.90 -20.04
N ASN A 173 18.05 -5.28 -20.36
CA ASN A 173 17.61 -5.61 -21.73
C ASN A 173 16.86 -4.45 -22.42
N ALA A 174 16.80 -3.26 -21.80
CA ALA A 174 16.23 -2.09 -22.46
C ALA A 174 17.13 -1.73 -23.67
N PRO A 175 16.57 -1.60 -24.89
CA PRO A 175 17.34 -1.12 -26.02
C PRO A 175 17.90 0.27 -25.69
N PRO A 176 19.13 0.60 -26.14
CA PRO A 176 19.68 1.94 -25.96
C PRO A 176 18.68 2.96 -26.53
N ASP A 177 18.48 4.06 -25.80
CA ASP A 177 17.62 5.16 -26.20
C ASP A 177 18.17 5.78 -27.49
N ASP A 178 17.62 5.37 -28.63
CA ASP A 178 17.84 5.97 -29.94
C ASP A 178 17.05 7.29 -30.02
N SER A 179 17.30 8.22 -29.09
CA SER A 179 17.04 9.64 -29.33
C SER A 179 18.16 10.16 -30.23
N GLN A 180 18.10 9.76 -31.50
CA GLN A 180 18.98 10.22 -32.57
C GLN A 180 18.77 11.72 -32.79
N SER A 181 19.92 12.41 -32.81
CA SER A 181 20.30 13.39 -33.82
C SER A 181 19.22 13.75 -34.85
N GLU A 182 18.72 14.97 -34.78
CA GLU A 182 18.31 15.71 -35.97
C GLU A 182 18.98 17.10 -35.97
N SER A 183 19.96 17.21 -36.86
CA SER A 183 20.47 18.38 -37.60
C SER A 183 21.17 19.52 -36.87
#